data_AF-A0A382KL79-F1
#
_entry.id   AF-A0A382KL79-F1
#
_cell.length_a   1.000
_cell.length_b   1.000
_cell.length_c   1.000
_cell.angle_alpha   90.00
_cell.angle_beta   90.00
_cell.angle_gamma   90.00
#
_symmetry.space_group_name_H-M   'P 1'
#
loop_
_entity.id
_entity.type
_entity.pdbx_description
1 polymer ?
#
loop_
_entity_poly.entity_id
_entity_poly.type
_entity_poly.pdbx_seq_one_letter_code
_entity_poly.pdbx_strand_id
1 'polypeptide(L)' 'MGAVRFQIIDGKLKVLDTFQSFVNPHRAIPYFVQKLTGITDVMVRDAPDIIDLKEKFFSFVGDNPIVGQNIKFDLGFLS' A
#
# COMPACT_ATOMS: atom_id res chain seq x y z
N MET A 1 -3.19 0.40 -0.03
CA MET A 1 -1.73 0.16 0.11
C MET A 1 -0.98 1.10 -0.83
N GLY A 2 0.13 1.66 -0.37
CA GLY A 2 0.96 2.53 -1.20
C GLY A 2 2.45 2.38 -0.86
N ALA A 3 3.32 2.48 -1.86
CA ALA A 3 4.76 2.51 -1.70
C ALA A 3 5.43 3.29 -2.84
N VAL A 4 6.60 3.86 -2.55
CA VAL A 4 7.41 4.60 -3.50
C VAL A 4 8.79 3.96 -3.56
N ARG A 5 9.26 3.65 -4.76
CA ARG A 5 10.63 3.23 -5.00
C ARG A 5 11.41 4.44 -5.47
N PHE A 6 12.51 4.73 -4.79
CA PHE A 6 13.34 5.90 -5.06
C PHE A 6 14.82 5.55 -4.93
N GLN A 7 15.66 6.39 -5.53
CA GLN A 7 17.11 6.36 -5.37
C GLN A 7 17.66 7.78 -5.18
N ILE A 8 18.85 7.88 -4.61
CA ILE A 8 19.61 9.15 -4.57
C ILE A 8 20.56 9.16 -5.76
N ILE A 9 20.37 10.10 -6.67
CA ILE A 9 21.22 10.32 -7.85
C ILE A 9 21.71 11.77 -7.80
N ASP A 10 23.02 11.97 -7.83
CA ASP A 10 23.66 13.30 -7.70
C ASP A 10 23.21 14.09 -6.47
N GLY A 11 23.10 13.39 -5.33
CA GLY A 11 22.67 13.98 -4.04
C GLY A 11 21.18 14.35 -3.98
N LYS A 12 20.38 13.98 -4.99
CA LYS A 12 18.94 14.29 -5.05
C LYS A 12 18.11 13.02 -5.07
N LEU A 13 16.99 13.04 -4.37
CA LEU A 13 15.99 11.98 -4.44
C LEU A 13 15.34 11.97 -5.82
N LYS A 14 15.32 10.79 -6.43
CA LYS A 14 14.62 10.50 -7.68
C LYS A 14 13.63 9.37 -7.42
N VAL A 15 12.35 9.67 -7.61
CA VAL A 15 11.31 8.63 -7.62
C VAL A 15 11.47 7.83 -8.91
N LEU A 16 11.63 6.53 -8.75
CA LEU A 16 11.75 5.58 -9.86
C LEU A 16 10.40 4.98 -10.22
N ASP A 17 9.57 4.73 -9.20
CA ASP A 17 8.30 4.05 -9.39
C ASP A 17 7.36 4.27 -8.20
N THR A 18 6.06 4.09 -8.40
CA THR A 18 5.04 4.20 -7.35
C THR A 18 4.03 3.07 -7.47
N PHE A 19 3.77 2.41 -6.36
CA PHE A 19 2.68 1.46 -6.20
C PHE A 19 1.56 2.11 -5.40
N GLN A 20 0.34 2.08 -5.92
CA GLN A 20 -0.84 2.52 -5.18
C GLN A 20 -2.05 1.69 -5.57
N SER A 21 -2.79 1.21 -4.57
CA SER A 21 -4.05 0.50 -4.79
C SER A 21 -4.99 0.60 -3.59
N PHE A 22 -6.29 0.68 -3.86
CA PHE A 22 -7.31 0.32 -2.88
C PHE A 22 -7.33 -1.18 -2.67
N VAL A 23 -7.92 -1.63 -1.56
CA VAL A 23 -8.11 -3.05 -1.26
C VAL A 23 -9.55 -3.24 -0.88
N ASN A 24 -10.21 -4.25 -1.43
CA ASN A 24 -11.55 -4.61 -0.99
C ASN A 24 -11.47 -5.33 0.36
N PRO A 25 -12.03 -4.77 1.45
CA PRO A 25 -11.96 -5.39 2.76
C PRO A 25 -13.01 -6.51 2.95
N HIS A 26 -13.90 -6.75 1.98
CA HIS A 26 -15.03 -7.70 2.05
C HIS A 26 -16.00 -7.46 3.20
N ARG A 27 -16.06 -6.23 3.69
CA ARG A 27 -16.92 -5.79 4.79
C ARG A 27 -17.16 -4.30 4.70
N ALA A 28 -18.25 -3.84 5.30
CA ALA A 28 -18.49 -2.41 5.43
C ALA A 28 -17.36 -1.72 6.22
N ILE A 29 -16.89 -0.59 5.73
CA ILE A 29 -15.92 0.27 6.42
C ILE A 29 -16.67 1.02 7.52
N PRO A 30 -16.25 0.93 8.80
CA PRO A 30 -16.91 1.67 9.87
C PRO A 30 -16.95 3.18 9.60
N TYR A 31 -18.07 3.85 9.88
CA TYR A 31 -18.25 5.28 9.58
C TYR A 31 -17.12 6.17 10.13
N PHE A 32 -16.62 5.90 11.33
CA PHE A 32 -15.47 6.61 11.89
C PHE A 32 -14.21 6.50 11.00
N VAL A 33 -13.93 5.32 10.45
CA VAL A 33 -12.80 5.10 9.54
C VAL A 33 -13.01 5.82 8.22
N GLN A 34 -14.25 5.81 7.68
CA GLN A 34 -14.60 6.58 6.48
C GLN A 34 -14.38 8.09 6.72
N LYS A 35 -14.79 8.61 7.88
CA LYS A 35 -14.59 10.02 8.25
C LYS A 35 -13.11 10.38 8.44
N LEU A 36 -12.33 9.47 9.02
CA LEU A 36 -10.90 9.69 9.28
C LEU A 36 -10.06 9.64 8.00
N THR A 37 -10.36 8.71 7.10
CA THR A 37 -9.52 8.41 5.93
C THR A 37 -10.08 8.96 4.61
N GLY A 38 -11.37 9.31 4.56
CA GLY A 38 -12.09 9.67 3.35
C GLY A 38 -12.42 8.48 2.43
N ILE A 39 -12.04 7.25 2.81
CA ILE A 39 -12.27 6.06 1.99
C ILE A 39 -13.69 5.54 2.25
N THR A 40 -14.48 5.42 1.18
CA THR A 40 -15.87 4.95 1.24
C THR A 40 -16.00 3.50 0.73
N ASP A 41 -17.09 2.82 1.09
CA ASP A 41 -17.38 1.47 0.60
C ASP A 41 -17.42 1.41 -0.94
N VAL A 42 -17.92 2.46 -1.59
CA VAL A 42 -18.01 2.56 -3.06
C VAL A 42 -16.63 2.56 -3.70
N MET A 43 -15.63 3.19 -3.08
CA MET A 43 -14.26 3.27 -3.62
C MET A 43 -13.52 1.93 -3.59
N VAL A 44 -13.90 1.04 -2.66
CA VAL A 44 -13.19 -0.22 -2.43
C VAL A 44 -13.96 -1.45 -2.92
N ARG A 45 -15.26 -1.32 -3.25
CA ARG A 45 -16.13 -2.45 -3.62
C ARG A 45 -15.59 -3.28 -4.78
N ASP A 46 -15.01 -2.62 -5.79
CA ASP A 46 -14.48 -3.27 -6.99
C ASP A 46 -12.94 -3.31 -6.98
N ALA A 47 -12.33 -2.96 -5.85
CA ALA A 47 -10.88 -3.02 -5.68
C ALA A 47 -10.40 -4.47 -5.55
N PRO A 48 -9.12 -4.76 -5.86
CA PRO A 48 -8.59 -6.12 -5.77
C PRO A 48 -8.53 -6.65 -4.33
N ASP A 49 -8.37 -7.97 -4.22
CA ASP A 49 -8.11 -8.64 -2.96
C ASP A 49 -6.69 -8.37 -2.47
N ILE A 50 -6.52 -8.38 -1.15
CA ILE A 50 -5.21 -8.21 -0.53
C ILE A 50 -4.22 -9.30 -0.99
N ILE A 51 -4.73 -10.51 -1.26
CA ILE A 51 -3.92 -11.65 -1.71
C ILE A 51 -3.31 -11.34 -3.09
N ASP A 52 -4.12 -10.87 -4.04
CA ASP A 52 -3.65 -10.50 -5.37
C ASP A 52 -2.67 -9.30 -5.33
N LEU A 53 -2.91 -8.36 -4.42
CA LEU A 53 -2.05 -7.18 -4.28
C LEU A 53 -0.73 -7.50 -3.59
N LYS A 54 -0.70 -8.49 -2.69
CA LYS A 54 0.51 -8.93 -1.99
C LYS A 54 1.57 -9.39 -2.99
N GLU A 55 1.21 -10.20 -3.98
CA GLU A 55 2.13 -10.67 -5.02
C GLU A 55 2.67 -9.51 -5.88
N LYS A 56 1.79 -8.59 -6.29
CA LYS A 56 2.18 -7.39 -7.05
C LYS A 56 3.08 -6.46 -6.23
N PHE A 57 2.80 -6.34 -4.94
CA PHE A 57 3.59 -5.53 -4.02
C PHE A 57 4.99 -6.10 -3.81
N PHE A 58 5.11 -7.41 -3.57
CA PHE A 58 6.43 -8.03 -3.46
C PHE A 58 7.22 -7.95 -4.76
N SER A 59 6.56 -8.08 -5.91
CA SER A 59 7.19 -7.87 -7.22
C SER A 59 7.69 -6.43 -7.38
N PHE A 60 6.93 -5.44 -6.89
CA PHE A 60 7.34 -4.03 -6.89
C PHE A 60 8.54 -3.76 -5.97
N VAL A 61 8.56 -4.37 -4.78
CA VAL A 61 9.66 -4.23 -3.82
C VAL A 61 10.93 -4.92 -4.34
N GLY A 62 10.80 -6.15 -4.87
CA GLY A 62 11.93 -7.00 -5.24
C GLY A 62 12.87 -7.24 -4.05
N ASP A 63 14.18 -7.19 -4.30
CA ASP A 63 15.21 -7.39 -3.27
C ASP A 63 15.58 -6.10 -2.51
N ASN A 64 14.80 -5.02 -2.68
CA ASN A 64 15.11 -3.74 -2.06
C ASN A 64 14.71 -3.70 -0.57
N PRO A 65 15.47 -3.01 0.29
CA PRO A 65 15.06 -2.78 1.67
C PRO A 65 13.78 -1.93 1.73
N ILE A 66 12.89 -2.28 2.65
CA ILE A 66 11.66 -1.52 2.90
C ILE A 66 11.88 -0.60 4.10
N VAL A 67 11.53 0.68 3.94
CA VAL A 67 11.57 1.69 5.00
C VAL A 67 10.17 2.25 5.20
N GLY A 68 9.71 2.28 6.45
CA GLY A 68 8.40 2.82 6.83
C GLY A 68 8.30 2.98 8.35
N GLN A 69 7.33 3.75 8.81
CA GLN A 69 7.06 3.87 10.25
C GLN A 69 6.38 2.59 10.73
N ASN A 70 6.89 1.99 11.82
CA ASN A 70 6.37 0.75 12.40
C ASN A 70 6.27 -0.44 11.41
N ILE A 71 7.23 -0.56 10.49
CA ILE A 71 7.14 -1.48 9.35
C ILE A 71 6.86 -2.95 9.71
N LYS A 72 7.25 -3.42 10.90
CA LYS A 72 6.96 -4.78 11.37
C LYS A 72 5.46 -5.04 11.52
N PHE A 73 4.71 -4.03 11.96
CA PHE A 73 3.25 -4.11 12.08
C PHE A 73 2.60 -4.19 10.70
N ASP A 74 2.98 -3.30 9.78
CA ASP A 74 2.45 -3.29 8.41
C ASP A 74 2.78 -4.59 7.64
N LEU A 75 4.00 -5.08 7.75
CA LEU A 75 4.40 -6.36 7.14
C LEU A 75 3.65 -7.55 7.76
N GLY A 76 3.21 -7.46 9.01
CA GLY A 76 2.38 -8.48 9.64
C GLY A 76 0.99 -8.64 9.01
N PHE A 77 0.46 -7.61 8.34
CA PHE A 77 -0.75 -7.75 7.52
C PHE A 77 -0.49 -8.39 6.16
N LEU A 78 0.78 -8.41 5.74
CA LEU A 78 1.21 -9.00 4.48
C LEU A 78 1.83 -10.38 4.66
N SER A 79 2.07 -10.87 5.88
CA SER A 79 2.61 -12.22 6.13
C SER A 79 1.55 -13.29 5.99
#